data_AF-R7I4L5-F1
#
_entry.id   AF-R7I4L5-F1
#
_cell.length_a   1.000
_cell.length_b   1.000
_cell.length_c   1.000
_cell.angle_alpha   90.00
_cell.angle_beta   90.00
_cell.angle_gamma   90.00
#
_symmetry.space_group_name_H-M   'P 1'
#
loop_
_entity.id
_entity.type
_entity.pdbx_description
1 polymer ?
#
loop_
_entity_poly.entity_id
_entity_poly.type
_entity_poly.pdbx_seq_one_letter_code
_entity_poly.pdbx_strand_id
1 'polypeptide(L)'
;MGYRNYLAIIKKEELKKIDSNFIESQKDEDGHVIICNLLKKAGMQDIYELGKHSKEGALLENIKTDIPEDLQENYKIIKEYANKNEYGFNILTKKELIYCIESFKQRVIKLLKNYLAEKSDCEFDTRTREERLISYVNDKLTWSEYYTNINEKDKFHVQSTWFYEYGIFDLIHSLKIIDWDNYCLIIYGW
;
A
#
# COMPACT_ATOMS: atom_id res chain seq x y z
N MET A 1 -17.48 -5.85 -2.48
CA MET A 1 -16.67 -5.86 -1.25
C MET A 1 -15.85 -4.59 -1.18
N GLY A 2 -15.47 -4.14 0.02
CA GLY A 2 -14.85 -2.82 0.20
C GLY A 2 -13.36 -2.85 -0.17
N TYR A 3 -13.06 -2.49 -1.41
CA TYR A 3 -11.71 -2.51 -2.00
C TYR A 3 -10.66 -1.83 -1.11
N ARG A 4 -9.80 -2.62 -0.47
CA ARG A 4 -8.60 -2.17 0.25
C ARG A 4 -7.38 -2.37 -0.64
N ASN A 5 -6.50 -1.38 -0.67
CA ASN A 5 -5.25 -1.46 -1.42
C ASN A 5 -4.08 -1.78 -0.49
N TYR A 6 -3.24 -2.70 -0.92
CA TYR A 6 -2.05 -3.13 -0.19
C TYR A 6 -0.82 -2.93 -1.05
N LEU A 7 0.27 -2.51 -0.42
CA LEU A 7 1.61 -2.65 -0.95
C LEU A 7 2.20 -3.95 -0.43
N ALA A 8 2.86 -4.69 -1.31
CA ALA A 8 3.55 -5.92 -0.96
C ALA A 8 4.85 -6.06 -1.74
N ILE A 9 5.75 -6.90 -1.24
CA ILE A 9 6.99 -7.26 -1.93
C ILE A 9 6.97 -8.73 -2.34
N ILE A 10 7.61 -9.01 -3.47
CA ILE A 10 7.82 -10.37 -3.96
C ILE A 10 9.19 -10.44 -4.62
N LYS A 11 9.90 -11.56 -4.47
CA LYS A 11 11.17 -11.76 -5.18
C LYS A 11 10.89 -11.81 -6.69
N LYS A 12 11.73 -11.15 -7.48
CA LYS A 12 11.62 -11.14 -8.95
C LYS A 12 11.59 -12.54 -9.54
N GLU A 13 12.44 -13.43 -9.02
CA GLU A 13 12.51 -14.83 -9.44
C GLU A 13 11.21 -15.60 -9.19
N GLU A 14 10.51 -15.33 -8.09
CA GLU A 14 9.22 -15.96 -7.80
C GLU A 14 8.11 -15.41 -8.69
N LEU A 15 8.11 -14.10 -8.93
CA LEU A 15 7.15 -13.46 -9.84
C LEU A 15 7.28 -14.00 -11.27
N LYS A 16 8.50 -14.31 -11.73
CA LYS A 16 8.77 -14.92 -13.04
C LYS A 16 8.18 -16.33 -13.20
N LYS A 17 7.93 -17.03 -12.09
CA LYS A 17 7.30 -18.37 -12.13
C LYS A 17 5.79 -18.31 -12.33
N ILE A 18 5.18 -17.13 -12.21
CA ILE A 18 3.75 -16.93 -12.41
C ILE A 18 3.48 -16.78 -13.90
N ASP A 19 3.28 -17.90 -14.58
CA ASP A 19 2.83 -17.96 -15.96
C ASP A 19 1.35 -18.38 -16.05
N SER A 20 0.82 -18.50 -17.26
CA SER A 20 -0.56 -18.94 -17.49
C SER A 20 -0.84 -20.32 -16.90
N ASN A 21 0.10 -21.27 -16.99
CA ASN A 21 -0.09 -22.62 -16.46
C ASN A 21 -0.15 -22.61 -14.93
N PHE A 22 0.68 -21.79 -14.30
CA PHE A 22 0.66 -21.57 -12.86
C PHE A 22 -0.71 -21.02 -12.45
N ILE A 23 -1.21 -19.96 -13.09
CA ILE A 23 -2.54 -19.39 -12.77
C ILE A 23 -3.63 -20.46 -12.92
N GLU A 24 -3.64 -21.21 -14.01
CA GLU A 24 -4.63 -22.28 -14.23
C GLU A 24 -4.58 -23.35 -13.12
N SER A 25 -3.39 -23.72 -12.65
CA SER A 25 -3.22 -24.67 -11.54
C SER A 25 -3.70 -24.15 -10.19
N GLN A 26 -3.92 -22.83 -10.06
CA GLN A 26 -4.37 -22.19 -8.82
C GLN A 26 -5.87 -21.91 -8.80
N LYS A 27 -6.61 -22.28 -9.85
CA LYS A 27 -8.07 -22.17 -9.90
C LYS A 27 -8.72 -23.06 -8.84
N ASP A 28 -9.75 -22.53 -8.19
CA ASP A 28 -10.65 -23.31 -7.35
C ASP A 28 -11.60 -24.17 -8.20
N GLU A 29 -12.48 -24.92 -7.52
CA GLU A 29 -13.45 -25.81 -8.16
C GLU A 29 -14.42 -25.08 -9.11
N ASP A 30 -14.61 -23.78 -8.89
CA ASP A 30 -15.46 -22.90 -9.70
C ASP A 30 -14.67 -22.21 -10.83
N GLY A 31 -13.37 -22.48 -10.96
CA GLY A 31 -12.50 -21.92 -11.99
C GLY A 31 -11.98 -20.51 -11.68
N HIS A 32 -12.14 -20.02 -10.45
CA HIS A 32 -11.72 -18.70 -10.01
C HIS A 32 -10.35 -18.73 -9.33
N VAL A 33 -9.58 -17.65 -9.49
CA VAL A 33 -8.33 -17.40 -8.78
C VAL A 33 -8.44 -16.05 -8.11
N ILE A 34 -8.06 -16.03 -6.85
CA ILE A 34 -7.90 -14.81 -6.08
C ILE A 34 -6.45 -14.34 -6.26
N ILE A 35 -6.23 -13.17 -6.87
CA ILE A 35 -4.89 -12.63 -7.14
C ILE A 35 -4.04 -12.57 -5.87
N CYS A 36 -4.63 -12.15 -4.75
CA CYS A 36 -3.94 -12.14 -3.45
C CYS A 36 -3.42 -13.52 -3.04
N ASN A 37 -4.23 -14.57 -3.21
CA ASN A 37 -3.87 -15.94 -2.84
C ASN A 37 -2.79 -16.49 -3.78
N LEU A 38 -2.89 -16.19 -5.07
CA LEU A 38 -1.88 -16.52 -6.07
C LEU A 38 -0.52 -15.91 -5.70
N LEU A 39 -0.49 -14.61 -5.42
CA LEU A 39 0.73 -13.90 -5.06
C LEU A 39 1.31 -14.39 -3.72
N LYS A 40 0.45 -14.66 -2.71
CA LYS A 40 0.88 -15.24 -1.42
C LYS A 40 1.53 -16.61 -1.59
N LYS A 41 0.98 -17.48 -2.45
CA LYS A 41 1.58 -18.77 -2.78
C LYS A 41 2.93 -18.63 -3.48
N ALA A 42 3.12 -17.57 -4.25
CA ALA A 42 4.41 -17.19 -4.84
C ALA A 42 5.36 -16.48 -3.86
N GLY A 43 5.04 -16.45 -2.56
CA GLY A 43 5.92 -15.88 -1.53
C GLY A 43 5.85 -14.36 -1.40
N MET A 44 4.77 -13.72 -1.87
CA MET A 44 4.48 -12.31 -1.60
C MET A 44 4.37 -12.05 -0.08
N GLN A 45 4.91 -10.91 0.35
CA GLN A 45 4.81 -10.43 1.72
C GLN A 45 4.21 -9.02 1.72
N ASP A 46 3.10 -8.85 2.43
CA ASP A 46 2.43 -7.56 2.58
C ASP A 46 3.30 -6.62 3.41
N ILE A 47 3.46 -5.37 2.94
CA ILE A 47 4.29 -4.35 3.61
C ILE A 47 3.50 -3.21 4.22
N TYR A 48 2.40 -2.82 3.60
CA TYR A 48 1.64 -1.65 4.04
C TYR A 48 0.21 -1.70 3.51
N GLU A 49 -0.77 -1.35 4.34
CA GLU A 49 -2.16 -1.19 3.91
C GLU A 49 -2.48 0.30 3.68
N LEU A 50 -2.81 0.68 2.45
CA LEU A 50 -3.17 2.06 2.09
C LEU A 50 -4.60 2.44 2.50
N GLY A 51 -5.41 1.46 2.92
CA GLY A 51 -6.79 1.62 3.37
C GLY A 51 -7.83 1.43 2.26
N LYS A 52 -9.10 1.55 2.64
CA LYS A 52 -10.26 1.37 1.75
C LYS A 52 -10.47 2.59 0.85
N HIS A 53 -10.62 2.37 -0.46
CA HIS A 53 -10.80 3.43 -1.47
C HIS A 53 -9.73 4.54 -1.38
N SER A 54 -8.49 4.16 -1.07
CA SER A 54 -7.39 5.11 -0.96
C SER A 54 -7.11 5.78 -2.31
N LYS A 55 -6.93 7.11 -2.31
CA LYS A 55 -6.61 7.85 -3.54
C LYS A 55 -5.25 7.42 -4.07
N GLU A 56 -4.31 7.19 -3.15
CA GLU A 56 -2.98 6.67 -3.43
C GLU A 56 -3.03 5.27 -4.04
N GLY A 57 -3.86 4.37 -3.51
CA GLY A 57 -4.00 3.03 -4.05
C GLY A 57 -4.60 3.04 -5.46
N ALA A 58 -5.67 3.78 -5.67
CA ALA A 58 -6.27 3.95 -6.99
C ALA A 58 -5.28 4.54 -8.01
N LEU A 59 -4.46 5.50 -7.59
CA LEU A 59 -3.43 6.07 -8.46
C LEU A 59 -2.35 5.05 -8.79
N LEU A 60 -1.77 4.39 -7.78
CA LEU A 60 -0.67 3.44 -7.95
C LEU A 60 -1.08 2.22 -8.78
N GLU A 61 -2.34 1.78 -8.67
CA GLU A 61 -2.88 0.68 -9.47
C GLU A 61 -2.94 1.00 -10.98
N ASN A 62 -3.08 2.29 -11.32
CA ASN A 62 -3.32 2.76 -12.69
C ASN A 62 -2.12 3.53 -13.28
N ILE A 63 -1.10 3.83 -12.49
CA ILE A 63 0.07 4.56 -12.98
C ILE A 63 0.88 3.68 -13.94
N LYS A 64 1.37 4.29 -15.02
CA LYS A 64 2.31 3.63 -15.94
C LYS A 64 3.67 3.52 -15.26
N THR A 65 4.20 2.31 -15.16
CA THR A 65 5.48 2.03 -14.52
C THR A 65 6.51 1.51 -15.53
N ASP A 66 7.79 1.81 -15.27
CA ASP A 66 8.92 1.33 -16.07
C ASP A 66 9.26 -0.11 -15.67
N ILE A 67 8.42 -1.07 -16.05
CA ILE A 67 8.58 -2.48 -15.68
C ILE A 67 9.77 -3.10 -16.43
N PRO A 68 10.69 -3.78 -15.72
CA PRO A 68 11.81 -4.49 -16.33
C PRO A 68 11.35 -5.45 -17.44
N GLU A 69 12.09 -5.50 -18.56
CA GLU A 69 11.75 -6.29 -19.75
C GLU A 69 11.51 -7.77 -19.43
N ASP A 70 12.32 -8.33 -18.54
CA ASP A 70 12.27 -9.71 -18.07
C ASP A 70 11.07 -10.04 -17.18
N LEU A 71 10.26 -9.05 -16.80
CA LEU A 71 9.02 -9.20 -16.03
C LEU A 71 7.78 -8.79 -16.82
N GLN A 72 7.92 -8.22 -18.02
CA GLN A 72 6.79 -7.67 -18.77
C GLN A 72 5.73 -8.71 -19.11
N GLU A 73 6.14 -9.93 -19.45
CA GLU A 73 5.20 -11.00 -19.81
C GLU A 73 4.37 -11.45 -18.60
N ASN A 74 5.03 -11.81 -17.50
CA ASN A 74 4.35 -12.17 -16.24
C ASN A 74 3.44 -11.05 -15.74
N TYR A 75 3.91 -9.79 -15.83
CA TYR A 75 3.09 -8.63 -15.50
C TYR A 75 1.80 -8.57 -16.31
N LYS A 76 1.88 -8.71 -17.65
CA LYS A 76 0.71 -8.67 -18.52
C LYS A 76 -0.27 -9.78 -18.16
N ILE A 77 0.21 -11.01 -17.99
CA ILE A 77 -0.62 -12.16 -17.64
C ILE A 77 -1.38 -11.90 -16.33
N ILE A 78 -0.69 -11.46 -15.27
CA ILE A 78 -1.32 -11.20 -13.96
C ILE A 78 -2.28 -10.02 -14.04
N LYS A 79 -1.89 -8.92 -14.73
CA LYS A 79 -2.72 -7.72 -14.87
C LYS A 79 -4.00 -8.00 -15.66
N GLU A 80 -3.92 -8.76 -16.74
CA GLU A 80 -5.10 -9.18 -17.51
C GLU A 80 -6.05 -10.01 -16.66
N TYR A 81 -5.53 -10.95 -15.88
CA TYR A 81 -6.34 -11.75 -14.97
C TYR A 81 -7.00 -10.88 -13.89
N ALA A 82 -6.23 -9.98 -13.27
CA ALA A 82 -6.72 -9.07 -12.25
C ALA A 82 -7.87 -8.21 -12.78
N ASN A 83 -7.69 -7.58 -13.95
CA ASN A 83 -8.70 -6.75 -14.60
C ASN A 83 -10.00 -7.54 -14.92
N LYS A 84 -9.90 -8.79 -15.39
CA LYS A 84 -11.07 -9.63 -15.71
C LYS A 84 -11.92 -9.99 -14.49
N ASN A 85 -11.32 -10.00 -13.31
CA ASN A 85 -11.96 -10.42 -12.07
C ASN A 85 -12.10 -9.25 -11.07
N GLU A 86 -12.00 -8.01 -11.56
CA GLU A 86 -12.12 -6.78 -10.75
C GLU A 86 -11.15 -6.72 -9.56
N TYR A 87 -9.94 -7.29 -9.71
CA TYR A 87 -8.86 -7.15 -8.74
C TYR A 87 -7.86 -6.08 -9.17
N GLY A 88 -7.29 -5.41 -8.17
CA GLY A 88 -6.27 -4.40 -8.40
C GLY A 88 -4.93 -5.05 -8.47
N PHE A 89 -4.09 -4.67 -9.43
CA PHE A 89 -2.73 -5.16 -9.54
C PHE A 89 -1.84 -4.17 -10.29
N ASN A 90 -0.65 -3.86 -9.79
CA ASN A 90 0.40 -3.22 -10.58
C ASN A 90 1.77 -3.54 -10.00
N ILE A 91 2.82 -3.54 -10.84
CA ILE A 91 4.21 -3.57 -10.40
C ILE A 91 4.69 -2.12 -10.28
N LEU A 92 5.24 -1.79 -9.13
CA LEU A 92 5.74 -0.46 -8.79
C LEU A 92 7.26 -0.48 -8.73
N THR A 93 7.88 0.62 -9.14
CA THR A 93 9.32 0.84 -8.95
C THR A 93 9.55 1.71 -7.72
N LYS A 94 10.83 1.94 -7.41
CA LYS A 94 11.25 2.89 -6.38
C LYS A 94 10.63 4.29 -6.60
N LYS A 95 10.45 4.72 -7.86
CA LYS A 95 9.89 6.03 -8.19
C LYS A 95 8.45 6.16 -7.70
N GLU A 96 7.62 5.14 -7.90
CA GLU A 96 6.21 5.16 -7.49
C GLU A 96 6.06 5.11 -5.97
N LEU A 97 6.94 4.39 -5.26
CA LEU A 97 6.95 4.44 -3.79
C LEU A 97 7.31 5.84 -3.28
N ILE A 98 8.31 6.50 -3.89
CA ILE A 98 8.66 7.89 -3.55
C ILE A 98 7.46 8.82 -3.80
N TYR A 99 6.76 8.64 -4.92
CA TYR A 99 5.54 9.40 -5.21
C TYR A 99 4.47 9.19 -4.12
N CYS A 100 4.25 7.95 -3.69
CA CYS A 100 3.31 7.62 -2.63
C CYS A 100 3.66 8.34 -1.31
N ILE A 101 4.95 8.29 -0.91
CA ILE A 101 5.48 8.97 0.27
C ILE A 101 5.25 10.49 0.17
N GLU A 102 5.51 11.09 -0.99
CA GLU A 102 5.28 12.51 -1.24
C GLU A 102 3.79 12.89 -1.10
N SER A 103 2.86 12.05 -1.59
CA SER A 103 1.42 12.26 -1.40
C SER A 103 1.04 12.27 0.08
N PHE A 104 1.52 11.28 0.85
CA PHE A 104 1.30 11.23 2.29
C PHE A 104 1.88 12.46 3.00
N LYS A 105 3.09 12.90 2.62
CA LYS A 105 3.72 14.11 3.15
C LYS A 105 2.83 15.34 2.94
N GLN A 106 2.28 15.53 1.75
CA GLN A 106 1.39 16.67 1.46
C GLN A 106 0.09 16.60 2.29
N ARG A 107 -0.46 15.39 2.51
CA ARG A 107 -1.63 15.20 3.37
C ARG A 107 -1.37 15.58 4.82
N VAL A 108 -0.24 15.14 5.37
CA VAL A 108 0.17 15.50 6.74
C VAL A 108 0.38 17.00 6.87
N ILE A 109 1.08 17.63 5.91
CA ILE A 109 1.26 19.09 5.90
C ILE A 109 -0.10 19.81 5.86
N LYS A 110 -1.03 19.36 5.01
CA LYS A 110 -2.37 19.95 4.92
C LYS A 110 -3.13 19.80 6.23
N LEU A 111 -3.08 18.61 6.84
CA LEU A 111 -3.73 18.33 8.11
C LEU A 111 -3.20 19.25 9.22
N LEU A 112 -1.88 19.36 9.38
CA LEU A 112 -1.25 20.23 10.37
C LEU A 112 -1.58 21.71 10.14
N LYS A 113 -1.60 22.17 8.88
CA LYS A 113 -2.02 23.54 8.55
C LYS A 113 -3.47 23.81 8.97
N ASN A 114 -4.38 22.87 8.73
CA ASN A 114 -5.79 22.98 9.16
C ASN A 114 -5.90 23.04 10.69
N TYR A 115 -5.07 22.31 11.43
CA TYR A 115 -5.03 22.40 12.89
C TYR A 115 -4.52 23.75 13.41
N LEU A 116 -3.62 24.40 12.68
CA LEU A 116 -3.07 25.72 13.04
C LEU A 116 -3.95 26.90 12.60
N ALA A 117 -4.88 26.69 11.68
CA ALA A 117 -5.79 27.72 11.21
C ALA A 117 -6.79 28.15 12.29
N GLU A 118 -7.27 29.40 12.23
CA GLU A 118 -8.31 29.92 13.14
C GLU A 118 -9.63 29.19 12.95
N LYS A 119 -10.02 28.91 11.70
CA LYS A 119 -11.20 28.13 11.34
C LYS A 119 -10.77 26.85 10.64
N SER A 120 -11.51 25.77 10.88
CA SER A 120 -11.29 24.53 10.13
C SER A 120 -11.77 24.67 8.69
N ASP A 121 -11.11 23.95 7.78
CA ASP A 121 -11.59 23.71 6.42
C ASP A 121 -12.86 22.83 6.38
N CYS A 122 -13.24 22.20 7.49
CA CYS A 122 -14.47 21.42 7.64
C CYS A 122 -15.58 22.31 8.22
N GLU A 123 -16.65 22.54 7.45
CA GLU A 123 -17.79 23.36 7.87
C GLU A 123 -18.54 22.81 9.09
N PHE A 124 -18.40 21.51 9.36
CA PHE A 124 -19.01 20.83 10.51
C PHE A 124 -18.15 20.88 11.78
N ASP A 125 -16.90 21.33 11.69
CA ASP A 125 -16.00 21.43 12.84
C ASP A 125 -16.11 22.82 13.50
N THR A 126 -16.88 22.87 14.60
CA THR A 126 -17.15 24.10 15.36
C THR A 126 -16.11 24.39 16.45
N ARG A 127 -15.12 23.51 16.63
CA ARG A 127 -14.09 23.66 17.67
C ARG A 127 -13.22 24.88 17.39
N THR A 128 -12.67 25.47 18.45
CA THR A 128 -11.61 26.47 18.39
C THR A 128 -10.28 25.83 17.94
N ARG A 129 -9.31 26.66 17.54
CA ARG A 129 -7.95 26.19 17.22
C ARG A 129 -7.32 25.39 18.37
N GLU A 130 -7.46 25.89 19.60
CA GLU A 130 -6.89 25.24 20.79
C GLU A 130 -7.52 23.87 21.04
N GLU A 131 -8.85 23.77 21.00
CA GLU A 131 -9.57 22.50 21.16
C GLU A 131 -9.18 21.47 20.07
N ARG A 132 -9.01 21.92 18.81
CA ARG A 132 -8.55 21.04 17.73
C ARG A 132 -7.13 20.52 17.99
N LEU A 133 -6.21 21.39 18.44
CA LEU A 133 -4.84 21.00 18.75
C LEU A 133 -4.77 20.04 19.95
N ILE A 134 -5.51 20.31 21.03
CA ILE A 134 -5.60 19.42 22.20
C ILE A 134 -6.17 18.07 21.79
N SER A 135 -7.26 18.07 21.01
CA SER A 135 -7.87 16.84 20.50
C SER A 135 -6.89 16.02 19.67
N TYR A 136 -6.11 16.66 18.79
CA TYR A 136 -5.10 15.99 17.98
C TYR A 136 -3.99 15.38 18.84
N VAL A 137 -3.46 16.11 19.82
CA VAL A 137 -2.40 15.61 20.71
C VAL A 137 -2.91 14.43 21.57
N ASN A 138 -4.11 14.54 22.15
CA ASN A 138 -4.68 13.48 22.96
C ASN A 138 -4.92 12.19 22.16
N ASP A 139 -5.36 12.34 20.91
CA ASP A 139 -5.48 11.21 19.99
C ASP A 139 -4.09 10.58 19.75
N LYS A 140 -3.05 11.35 19.41
CA LYS A 140 -1.69 10.81 19.25
C LYS A 140 -1.14 10.11 20.49
N LEU A 141 -1.39 10.66 21.68
CA LEU A 141 -0.98 10.04 22.94
C LEU A 141 -1.71 8.72 23.18
N THR A 142 -3.03 8.68 22.91
CA THR A 142 -3.85 7.46 23.03
C THR A 142 -3.31 6.34 22.14
N TRP A 143 -2.90 6.68 20.93
CA TRP A 143 -2.40 5.69 19.98
C TRP A 143 -0.93 5.34 20.16
N SER A 144 -0.13 6.16 20.85
CA SER A 144 1.31 5.99 21.04
C SER A 144 1.69 4.60 21.61
N GLU A 145 0.79 4.00 22.39
CA GLU A 145 0.96 2.69 23.03
C GLU A 145 0.88 1.51 22.04
N TYR A 146 0.31 1.70 20.85
CA TYR A 146 0.15 0.64 19.83
C TYR A 146 1.36 0.51 18.89
N TYR A 147 2.37 1.38 19.00
CA TYR A 147 3.47 1.48 18.03
C TYR A 147 4.72 0.65 18.37
N THR A 148 4.67 -0.24 19.35
CA THR A 148 5.81 -1.06 19.75
C THR A 148 5.63 -2.53 19.39
N ASN A 149 5.85 -2.88 18.12
CA ASN A 149 6.19 -4.24 17.71
C ASN A 149 7.47 -4.20 16.85
N ILE A 150 8.60 -4.00 17.51
CA ILE A 150 9.93 -4.10 16.88
C ILE A 150 10.30 -5.59 16.87
N ASN A 151 9.90 -6.30 15.81
CA ASN A 151 10.30 -7.69 15.59
C ASN A 151 11.12 -7.78 14.29
N GLU A 152 12.40 -8.10 14.40
CA GLU A 152 13.29 -8.25 13.23
C GLU A 152 12.80 -9.31 12.23
N LYS A 153 12.09 -10.34 12.71
CA LYS A 153 11.51 -11.39 11.85
C LYS A 153 10.37 -10.89 10.97
N ASP A 154 9.77 -9.77 11.38
CA ASP A 154 8.61 -9.13 10.77
C ASP A 154 9.00 -7.73 10.24
N LYS A 155 10.26 -7.54 9.81
CA LYS A 155 10.77 -6.23 9.33
C LYS A 155 10.00 -5.64 8.14
N PHE A 156 9.22 -6.47 7.46
CA PHE A 156 8.37 -6.07 6.34
C PHE A 156 6.89 -6.00 6.75
N HIS A 157 6.52 -6.23 8.01
CA HIS A 157 5.15 -6.52 8.38
C HIS A 157 4.22 -5.30 8.39
N VAL A 158 2.96 -5.60 8.08
CA VAL A 158 1.83 -4.70 7.87
C VAL A 158 1.50 -3.94 9.14
N GLN A 159 1.84 -2.65 9.15
CA GLN A 159 1.11 -1.69 9.98
C GLN A 159 -0.03 -1.12 9.15
N SER A 160 -1.27 -1.44 9.52
CA SER A 160 -2.43 -0.66 9.09
C SER A 160 -2.62 0.45 10.10
N THR A 161 -2.34 1.70 9.72
CA THR A 161 -2.60 2.83 10.60
C THR A 161 -3.47 3.85 9.90
N TRP A 162 -4.51 4.31 10.60
CA TRP A 162 -5.35 5.43 10.15
C TRP A 162 -4.60 6.77 10.21
N PHE A 163 -3.37 6.76 10.75
CA PHE A 163 -2.53 7.92 10.94
C PHE A 163 -1.49 8.06 9.85
N TYR A 164 -1.79 8.93 8.89
CA TYR A 164 -0.89 9.25 7.79
C TYR A 164 0.53 9.66 8.24
N GLU A 165 0.67 10.28 9.41
CA GLU A 165 1.98 10.69 9.96
C GLU A 165 2.88 9.49 10.25
N TYR A 166 2.31 8.39 10.76
CA TYR A 166 3.05 7.17 11.03
C TYR A 166 3.25 6.36 9.75
N GLY A 167 2.24 6.32 8.88
CA GLY A 167 2.34 5.68 7.58
C GLY A 167 3.50 6.19 6.71
N ILE A 168 3.86 7.47 6.81
CA ILE A 168 5.06 8.01 6.13
C ILE A 168 6.33 7.29 6.60
N PHE A 169 6.49 7.06 7.90
CA PHE A 169 7.69 6.44 8.42
C PHE A 169 7.80 4.98 8.00
N ASP A 170 6.68 4.25 7.97
CA ASP A 170 6.64 2.87 7.48
C ASP A 170 7.01 2.80 6.00
N LEU A 171 6.43 3.67 5.16
CA LEU A 171 6.74 3.73 3.74
C LEU A 171 8.21 4.14 3.48
N ILE A 172 8.75 5.09 4.25
CA ILE A 172 10.18 5.47 4.18
C ILE A 172 11.07 4.31 4.64
N HIS A 173 10.67 3.58 5.67
CA HIS A 173 11.38 2.39 6.11
C HIS A 173 11.42 1.36 4.99
N SER A 174 10.26 1.01 4.40
CA SER A 174 10.18 0.12 3.24
C SER A 174 11.09 0.57 2.10
N LEU A 175 11.06 1.86 1.74
CA LEU A 175 11.93 2.43 0.69
C LEU A 175 13.42 2.15 0.92
N LYS A 176 13.86 2.16 2.19
CA LYS A 176 15.26 1.96 2.60
C LYS A 176 15.66 0.50 2.72
N ILE A 177 14.75 -0.38 3.14
CA ILE A 177 15.08 -1.80 3.41
C ILE A 177 14.84 -2.72 2.22
N ILE A 178 14.01 -2.32 1.25
CA ILE A 178 13.76 -3.12 0.06
C ILE A 178 15.05 -3.21 -0.76
N ASP A 179 15.46 -4.45 -1.02
CA ASP A 179 16.48 -4.76 -2.00
C ASP A 179 15.84 -4.72 -3.39
N TRP A 180 15.92 -3.55 -4.03
CA TRP A 180 15.30 -3.26 -5.33
C TRP A 180 15.89 -4.08 -6.49
N ASP A 181 17.05 -4.70 -6.30
CA ASP A 181 17.66 -5.56 -7.31
C ASP A 181 16.99 -6.93 -7.31
N ASN A 182 16.61 -7.44 -6.13
CA ASN A 182 16.04 -8.77 -5.97
C ASN A 182 14.51 -8.80 -5.80
N TYR A 183 13.90 -7.71 -5.36
CA TYR A 183 12.46 -7.62 -5.08
C TYR A 183 11.74 -6.68 -6.04
N CYS A 184 10.47 -7.01 -6.29
CA CYS A 184 9.48 -6.10 -6.85
C CYS A 184 8.58 -5.58 -5.74
N LEU A 185 8.26 -4.30 -5.80
CA LEU A 185 7.11 -3.75 -5.10
C LEU A 185 5.88 -3.97 -5.98
N ILE A 186 4.79 -4.42 -5.38
CA ILE A 186 3.51 -4.58 -6.04
C ILE A 186 2.43 -3.86 -5.24
N ILE A 187 1.43 -3.36 -5.96
CA ILE A 187 0.16 -2.96 -5.37
C ILE A 187 -0.90 -3.95 -5.80
N TYR A 188 -1.77 -4.34 -4.87
CA TYR A 188 -2.96 -5.12 -5.21
C TYR A 188 -4.19 -4.68 -4.41
N GLY A 189 -5.38 -5.00 -4.93
CA GLY A 189 -6.67 -4.66 -4.34
C GLY A 189 -7.55 -5.89 -4.07
N TRP A 190 -8.29 -5.87 -2.95
CA TRP A 190 -9.25 -6.89 -2.52
C TRP A 190 -10.49 -6.24 -1.86
#